data_AF-A0A382HYE3-F1
#
_entry.id   AF-A0A382HYE3-F1
#
_cell.length_a   1.000
_cell.length_b   1.000
_cell.length_c   1.000
_cell.angle_alpha   90.00
_cell.angle_beta   90.00
_cell.angle_gamma   90.00
#
_symmetry.space_group_name_H-M   'P 1'
#
loop_
_entity.id
_entity.type
_entity.pdbx_description
1 polymer ?
#
loop_
_entity_poly.entity_id
_entity_poly.type
_entity_poly.pdbx_seq_one_letter_code
_entity_poly.pdbx_strand_id
1 'polypeptide(L)'
;MKVVKSDGKRVDIDLDKIHIMVEKACRGITGVSESLVEMNSGLQFYDDITTKEIQKILVKSASDLISLDNPNYQFVAARLLLFAIQKQVFNTKWKDSEIYPPFLEIIEKNIDLGVYDGTILDHYSTEEIGQLNSYIKHGRDLDFTY
;
A
#
# COMPACT_ATOMS: atom_id res chain seq x y z
N MET A 1 -18.36 10.80 12.71
CA MET A 1 -17.11 11.35 12.15
C MET A 1 -17.15 11.18 10.64
N LYS A 2 -16.90 12.27 9.91
CA LYS A 2 -16.85 12.28 8.44
C LYS A 2 -15.42 12.13 7.95
N VAL A 3 -15.27 11.47 6.80
CA VAL A 3 -14.01 11.29 6.08
C VAL A 3 -14.13 11.97 4.72
N VAL A 4 -13.10 12.73 4.35
CA VAL A 4 -12.97 13.35 3.04
C VAL A 4 -12.24 12.40 2.08
N LYS A 5 -12.94 11.95 1.05
CA LYS A 5 -12.37 11.11 -0.02
C LYS A 5 -11.50 11.93 -0.97
N SER A 6 -10.72 11.24 -1.80
CA SER A 6 -9.88 11.86 -2.83
C SER A 6 -10.67 12.64 -3.89
N ASP A 7 -11.96 12.32 -4.08
CA ASP A 7 -12.89 13.05 -4.95
C ASP A 7 -13.58 14.24 -4.25
N GLY A 8 -13.16 14.56 -3.01
CA GLY A 8 -13.72 15.65 -2.20
C GLY A 8 -15.04 15.32 -1.51
N LYS A 9 -15.63 14.13 -1.72
CA LYS A 9 -16.88 13.75 -1.06
C LYS A 9 -16.66 13.47 0.42
N ARG A 10 -17.61 13.94 1.23
CA ARG A 10 -17.71 13.65 2.66
C ARG A 10 -18.60 12.43 2.86
N VAL A 11 -18.05 11.38 3.47
CA VAL A 11 -18.78 10.15 3.79
C VAL A 11 -18.56 9.79 5.25
N ASP A 12 -19.38 8.91 5.81
CA ASP A 12 -19.08 8.32 7.11
C ASP A 12 -17.83 7.44 7.04
N ILE A 13 -17.07 7.42 8.12
CA ILE A 13 -15.92 6.52 8.23
C ILE A 13 -16.40 5.06 8.11
N ASP A 14 -15.64 4.29 7.34
CA ASP A 14 -15.89 2.87 7.12
C ASP A 14 -14.84 2.09 7.90
N LEU A 15 -15.21 1.67 9.12
CA LEU A 15 -14.31 0.94 10.02
C LEU A 15 -14.00 -0.47 9.50
N ASP A 16 -14.97 -1.12 8.83
CA ASP A 16 -14.77 -2.45 8.24
C ASP A 16 -13.66 -2.42 7.19
N LYS A 17 -13.58 -1.35 6.38
CA LYS A 17 -12.46 -1.17 5.43
C LYS A 17 -11.11 -1.01 6.12
N ILE A 18 -11.07 -0.36 7.28
CA ILE A 18 -9.84 -0.21 8.06
C ILE A 18 -9.45 -1.58 8.60
N HIS A 19 -10.39 -2.31 9.18
CA HIS A 19 -10.19 -3.64 9.74
C HIS A 19 -9.61 -4.61 8.70
N ILE A 20 -10.25 -4.73 7.53
CA ILE A 20 -9.77 -5.59 6.42
C ILE A 20 -8.34 -5.22 6.00
N MET A 21 -7.98 -3.93 6.05
CA MET A 21 -6.65 -3.49 5.66
C MET A 21 -5.58 -3.88 6.69
N VAL A 22 -5.87 -3.67 7.97
CA VAL A 22 -4.97 -4.03 9.07
C VAL A 22 -4.82 -5.55 9.13
N GLU A 23 -5.91 -6.30 8.96
CA GLU A 23 -5.89 -7.76 8.86
C GLU A 23 -4.96 -8.26 7.74
N LYS A 24 -5.08 -7.67 6.55
CA LYS A 24 -4.18 -7.97 5.42
C LYS A 24 -2.72 -7.64 5.74
N ALA A 25 -2.45 -6.56 6.46
CA ALA A 25 -1.09 -6.19 6.83
C ALA A 25 -0.50 -7.19 7.85
N CYS A 26 -1.28 -7.61 8.84
CA CYS A 26 -0.86 -8.55 9.89
C CYS A 26 -0.77 -10.02 9.44
N ARG A 27 -1.44 -10.38 8.34
CA ARG A 27 -1.54 -11.76 7.86
C ARG A 27 -0.16 -12.43 7.72
N GLY A 28 -0.01 -13.58 8.38
CA GLY A 28 1.20 -14.41 8.32
C GLY A 28 2.38 -13.86 9.14
N ILE A 29 2.17 -12.82 9.96
CA ILE A 29 3.18 -12.29 10.88
C ILE A 29 2.81 -12.77 12.30
N THR A 30 3.78 -13.32 13.03
CA THR A 30 3.59 -13.75 14.41
C THR A 30 3.87 -12.61 15.40
N GLY A 31 3.24 -12.65 16.58
CA GLY A 31 3.52 -11.67 17.64
C GLY A 31 2.99 -10.26 17.35
N VAL A 32 2.00 -10.11 16.46
CA VAL A 32 1.32 -8.84 16.17
C VAL A 32 -0.18 -8.97 16.41
N SER A 33 -0.84 -7.86 16.71
CA SER A 33 -2.28 -7.77 16.96
C SER A 33 -2.90 -6.68 16.12
N GLU A 34 -3.85 -7.06 15.27
CA GLU A 34 -4.65 -6.14 14.44
C GLU A 34 -5.40 -5.13 15.31
N SER A 35 -6.08 -5.63 16.36
CA SER A 35 -6.83 -4.79 17.30
C SER A 35 -5.96 -3.75 17.99
N LEU A 36 -4.70 -4.06 18.29
CA LEU A 36 -3.79 -3.10 18.92
C LEU A 36 -3.44 -1.94 17.97
N VAL A 37 -3.22 -2.23 16.69
CA VAL A 37 -3.00 -1.21 15.65
C VAL A 37 -4.25 -0.34 15.47
N GLU A 38 -5.43 -0.96 15.43
CA GLU A 38 -6.72 -0.26 15.29
C GLU A 38 -7.03 0.64 16.50
N MET A 39 -6.82 0.15 17.71
CA MET A 39 -7.05 0.94 18.94
C MET A 39 -6.09 2.12 19.04
N ASN A 40 -4.80 1.93 18.71
CA ASN A 40 -3.81 3.00 18.71
C ASN A 40 -4.12 4.08 17.65
N SER A 41 -4.60 3.68 16.47
CA SER A 41 -4.95 4.59 15.38
C SER A 41 -6.27 5.32 15.58
N GLY A 42 -7.31 4.64 16.09
CA GLY A 42 -8.63 5.20 16.31
C GLY A 42 -8.64 6.42 17.25
N LEU A 43 -7.72 6.46 18.21
CA LEU A 43 -7.52 7.60 19.11
C LEU A 43 -7.04 8.88 18.40
N GLN A 44 -6.45 8.76 17.22
CA GLN A 44 -5.87 9.87 16.46
C GLN A 44 -6.79 10.39 15.34
N PHE A 45 -7.93 9.74 15.10
CA PHE A 45 -8.89 10.21 14.09
C PHE A 45 -9.70 11.41 14.56
N TYR A 46 -10.04 12.28 13.63
CA TYR A 46 -10.80 13.52 13.87
C TYR A 46 -11.77 13.80 12.72
N ASP A 47 -12.72 14.73 12.93
CA ASP A 47 -13.74 15.03 11.92
C ASP A 47 -13.14 15.71 10.68
N ASP A 48 -13.68 15.40 9.50
CA ASP A 48 -13.14 15.81 8.19
C ASP A 48 -11.72 15.29 7.86
N ILE A 49 -11.26 14.24 8.54
CA ILE A 49 -10.00 13.58 8.20
C ILE A 49 -10.00 13.05 6.76
N THR A 50 -8.88 13.18 6.05
CA THR A 50 -8.77 12.64 4.69
C THR A 50 -8.41 11.15 4.68
N THR A 51 -8.81 10.44 3.63
CA THR A 51 -8.39 9.03 3.45
C THR A 51 -6.87 8.83 3.41
N LYS A 52 -6.10 9.85 2.99
CA LYS A 52 -4.64 9.82 3.00
C LYS A 52 -4.07 9.92 4.41
N GLU A 53 -4.68 10.72 5.27
CA GLU A 53 -4.27 10.85 6.67
C GLU A 53 -4.61 9.61 7.48
N ILE A 54 -5.76 8.99 7.25
CA ILE A 54 -6.09 7.69 7.87
C ILE A 54 -4.97 6.66 7.59
N GLN A 55 -4.50 6.57 6.35
CA GLN A 55 -3.37 5.69 6.01
C GLN A 55 -2.11 6.04 6.79
N LYS A 56 -1.74 7.33 6.85
CA LYS A 56 -0.56 7.78 7.60
C LYS A 56 -0.66 7.46 9.09
N ILE A 57 -1.84 7.64 9.69
CA ILE A 57 -2.08 7.33 11.09
C ILE A 57 -1.94 5.81 11.32
N LEU A 58 -2.50 4.96 10.46
CA LEU A 58 -2.35 3.51 10.58
C LEU A 58 -0.88 3.08 10.52
N VAL A 59 -0.10 3.61 9.56
CA VAL A 59 1.35 3.35 9.46
C VAL A 59 2.07 3.79 10.72
N LYS A 60 1.78 5.00 11.21
CA LYS A 60 2.38 5.53 12.44
C LYS A 60 2.03 4.68 13.66
N SER A 61 0.76 4.32 13.84
CA SER A 61 0.31 3.46 14.93
C SER A 61 0.97 2.10 14.93
N ALA A 62 1.17 1.48 13.76
CA ALA A 62 1.95 0.24 13.67
C ALA A 62 3.43 0.47 13.99
N SER A 63 4.03 1.57 13.51
CA SER A 63 5.41 1.92 13.82
C SER A 63 5.65 2.18 15.31
N ASP A 64 4.71 2.82 16.00
CA ASP A 64 4.80 3.13 17.42
C ASP A 64 4.74 1.86 18.30
N LEU A 65 4.27 0.73 17.75
CA LEU A 65 4.25 -0.58 18.42
C LEU A 65 5.55 -1.36 18.25
N ILE A 66 6.47 -0.89 17.39
CA ILE A 66 7.77 -1.51 17.20
C ILE A 66 8.60 -1.34 18.49
N SER A 67 9.00 -2.47 19.05
CA SER A 67 9.79 -2.53 20.27
C SER A 67 10.72 -3.75 20.24
N LEU A 68 11.63 -3.85 21.20
CA LEU A 68 12.49 -5.02 21.36
C LEU A 68 11.65 -6.31 21.60
N ASP A 69 10.54 -6.18 22.33
CA ASP A 69 9.64 -7.29 22.62
C ASP A 69 8.72 -7.64 21.44
N ASN A 70 8.37 -6.65 20.60
CA ASN A 70 7.47 -6.83 19.46
C ASN A 70 8.10 -6.25 18.16
N PRO A 71 9.21 -6.83 17.66
CA PRO A 71 9.91 -6.29 16.49
C PRO A 71 9.10 -6.48 15.20
N ASN A 72 8.19 -7.45 15.15
CA ASN A 72 7.48 -7.84 13.94
C ASN A 72 6.46 -6.79 13.46
N TYR A 73 6.12 -5.79 14.27
CA TYR A 73 5.33 -4.63 13.81
C TYR A 73 6.03 -3.84 12.71
N GLN A 74 7.35 -3.97 12.53
CA GLN A 74 8.07 -3.35 11.40
C GLN A 74 7.55 -3.82 10.04
N PHE A 75 7.16 -5.09 9.92
CA PHE A 75 6.56 -5.62 8.69
C PHE A 75 5.13 -5.11 8.50
N VAL A 76 4.37 -4.96 9.59
CA VAL A 76 3.00 -4.40 9.54
C VAL A 76 3.03 -2.95 9.07
N ALA A 77 3.92 -2.13 9.64
CA ALA A 77 4.11 -0.74 9.23
C ALA A 77 4.56 -0.62 7.77
N ALA A 78 5.50 -1.46 7.33
CA ALA A 78 5.95 -1.50 5.94
C ALA A 78 4.83 -1.89 4.97
N ARG A 79 4.01 -2.89 5.31
CA ARG A 79 2.88 -3.34 4.47
C ARG A 79 1.77 -2.30 4.38
N LEU A 80 1.45 -1.62 5.48
CA LEU A 80 0.50 -0.50 5.45
C LEU A 80 1.00 0.65 4.57
N LEU A 81 2.30 0.94 4.62
CA LEU A 81 2.92 1.94 3.74
C LEU A 81 2.89 1.50 2.27
N LEU A 82 3.22 0.23 1.99
CA LEU A 82 3.16 -0.35 0.66
C LEU A 82 1.76 -0.20 0.05
N PHE A 83 0.71 -0.52 0.82
CA PHE A 83 -0.67 -0.38 0.36
C PHE A 83 -1.04 1.06 0.00
N ALA A 84 -0.53 2.04 0.76
CA ALA A 84 -0.70 3.46 0.43
C ALA A 84 0.02 3.84 -0.88
N ILE A 85 1.25 3.34 -1.08
CA ILE A 85 2.04 3.59 -2.29
C ILE A 85 1.37 2.95 -3.52
N GLN A 86 0.96 1.68 -3.44
CA GLN A 86 0.26 0.98 -4.52
C GLN A 86 -0.98 1.75 -4.97
N LYS A 87 -1.79 2.21 -4.02
CA LYS A 87 -2.98 3.03 -4.30
C LYS A 87 -2.62 4.37 -4.95
N GLN A 88 -1.52 5.00 -4.55
CA GLN A 88 -1.07 6.26 -5.13
C GLN A 88 -0.55 6.11 -6.56
N VAL A 89 0.22 5.05 -6.84
CA VAL A 89 0.91 4.84 -8.13
C VAL A 89 -0.02 4.23 -9.18
N PHE A 90 -0.78 3.21 -8.79
CA PHE A 90 -1.61 2.43 -9.72
C PHE A 90 -3.09 2.81 -9.68
N ASN A 91 -3.52 3.62 -8.70
CA ASN A 91 -4.92 3.98 -8.49
C ASN A 91 -5.85 2.74 -8.42
N THR A 92 -5.29 1.58 -8.06
CA THR A 92 -6.02 0.32 -8.01
C THR A 92 -7.05 0.39 -6.91
N LYS A 93 -8.29 0.08 -7.27
CA LYS A 93 -9.32 -0.11 -6.26
C LYS A 93 -9.01 -1.45 -5.62
N TRP A 94 -9.24 -1.56 -4.31
CA TRP A 94 -9.00 -2.75 -3.48
C TRP A 94 -9.77 -4.03 -3.93
N LYS A 95 -10.44 -3.99 -5.09
CA LYS A 95 -11.23 -5.05 -5.72
C LYS A 95 -10.70 -5.47 -7.09
N ASP A 96 -9.70 -4.78 -7.66
CA ASP A 96 -9.09 -5.20 -8.91
C ASP A 96 -8.25 -6.46 -8.62
N SER A 97 -8.43 -7.51 -9.43
CA SER A 97 -7.74 -8.79 -9.25
C SER A 97 -6.22 -8.67 -9.40
N GLU A 98 -5.75 -7.58 -10.01
CA GLU A 98 -4.35 -7.29 -10.26
C GLU A 98 -4.02 -5.88 -9.73
N ILE A 99 -3.18 -5.82 -8.69
CA ILE A 99 -2.71 -4.55 -8.10
C ILE A 99 -1.68 -3.87 -8.99
N TYR A 100 -0.92 -4.67 -9.75
CA TYR A 100 0.19 -4.22 -10.57
C TYR A 100 -0.19 -4.39 -12.04
N PRO A 101 -0.14 -3.32 -12.85
CA PRO A 101 -0.34 -3.44 -14.29
C PRO A 101 0.84 -4.20 -14.93
N PRO A 102 0.68 -4.68 -16.18
CA PRO A 102 1.76 -5.31 -16.93
C PRO A 102 3.03 -4.44 -16.96
N PHE A 103 4.20 -5.06 -16.88
CA PHE A 103 5.48 -4.35 -16.83
C PHE A 103 5.69 -3.38 -18.01
N LEU A 104 5.22 -3.75 -19.21
CA LEU A 104 5.29 -2.88 -20.38
C LEU A 104 4.52 -1.57 -20.16
N GLU A 105 3.30 -1.61 -19.63
CA GLU A 105 2.51 -0.41 -19.34
C GLU A 105 3.21 0.50 -18.32
N ILE A 106 3.92 -0.10 -17.34
CA ILE A 106 4.72 0.66 -16.38
C ILE A 106 5.87 1.37 -17.09
N ILE A 107 6.57 0.67 -18.00
CA ILE A 107 7.68 1.25 -18.78
C ILE A 107 7.18 2.42 -19.63
N GLU A 108 6.15 2.19 -20.44
CA GLU A 108 5.57 3.22 -21.34
C GLU A 108 5.10 4.44 -20.56
N LYS A 109 4.31 4.24 -19.49
CA LYS A 109 3.85 5.33 -18.62
C LYS A 109 5.02 6.12 -18.02
N ASN A 110 6.10 5.46 -17.63
CA ASN A 110 7.25 6.11 -17.03
C ASN A 110 8.13 6.83 -18.07
N ILE A 111 8.15 6.37 -19.33
CA ILE A 111 8.75 7.11 -20.46
C ILE A 111 7.94 8.37 -20.73
N ASP A 112 6.60 8.28 -20.79
CA ASP A 112 5.72 9.43 -20.99
C ASP A 112 5.87 10.49 -19.89
N LEU A 113 6.10 10.04 -18.66
CA LEU A 113 6.39 10.92 -17.51
C LEU A 113 7.83 11.47 -17.51
N GLY A 114 8.70 11.01 -18.41
CA GLY A 114 10.10 11.42 -18.52
C GLY A 114 11.00 10.92 -17.38
N VAL A 115 10.57 9.87 -16.66
CA VAL A 115 11.35 9.29 -15.55
C VAL A 115 12.13 8.04 -15.94
N TYR A 116 11.76 7.39 -17.06
CA TYR A 116 12.53 6.31 -17.70
C TYR A 116 13.10 6.80 -19.05
N ASP A 117 14.23 6.21 -19.45
CA ASP A 117 14.82 6.42 -20.77
C ASP A 117 14.08 5.58 -21.81
N GLY A 118 13.64 6.22 -22.91
CA GLY A 118 12.91 5.57 -24.00
C GLY A 118 13.72 4.50 -24.73
N THR A 119 15.06 4.56 -24.66
CA THR A 119 15.96 3.57 -25.30
C THR A 119 15.77 2.14 -24.79
N ILE A 120 15.11 1.93 -23.64
CA ILE A 120 14.74 0.60 -23.15
C ILE A 120 13.93 -0.19 -24.19
N LEU A 121 13.06 0.49 -24.96
CA LEU A 121 12.23 -0.14 -26.00
C LEU A 121 13.01 -0.47 -27.28
N ASP A 122 14.22 0.08 -27.46
CA ASP A 122 15.12 -0.29 -28.56
C ASP A 122 15.93 -1.55 -28.21
N HIS A 123 16.10 -1.84 -26.92
CA HIS A 123 16.91 -2.95 -26.42
C HIS A 123 16.13 -4.23 -26.12
N TYR A 124 14.82 -4.11 -25.89
CA TYR A 124 13.96 -5.26 -25.55
C TYR A 124 12.71 -5.25 -26.40
N SER A 125 12.40 -6.39 -27.02
CA SER A 125 11.12 -6.58 -27.69
C SER A 125 9.97 -6.66 -26.69
N THR A 126 8.75 -6.41 -27.16
CA THR A 126 7.53 -6.57 -26.36
C THR A 126 7.42 -7.99 -25.76
N GLU A 127 7.81 -9.02 -26.50
CA GLU A 127 7.83 -10.40 -26.04
C GLU A 127 8.84 -10.63 -24.91
N GLU A 128 10.05 -10.03 -25.02
CA GLU A 128 11.08 -10.11 -23.98
C GLU A 128 10.63 -9.40 -22.70
N ILE A 129 10.02 -8.21 -22.82
CA ILE A 129 9.43 -7.49 -21.68
C ILE A 129 8.32 -8.32 -21.04
N GLY A 130 7.51 -9.01 -21.84
CA GLY A 130 6.51 -9.96 -21.36
C GLY A 130 7.13 -11.14 -20.58
N GLN A 131 8.27 -11.66 -21.02
CA GLN A 131 9.02 -12.67 -20.27
C GLN A 131 9.58 -12.10 -18.96
N LEU A 132 10.15 -10.89 -18.98
CA LEU A 132 10.66 -10.22 -17.77
C LEU A 132 9.55 -9.98 -16.75
N ASN A 133 8.34 -9.62 -17.20
CA ASN A 133 7.17 -9.49 -16.33
C ASN A 133 6.90 -10.77 -15.52
N SER A 134 7.08 -11.96 -16.14
CA SER A 134 6.90 -13.24 -15.45
C SER A 134 7.94 -13.54 -14.36
N TYR A 135 9.10 -12.87 -14.41
CA TYR A 135 10.16 -13.01 -13.41
C TYR A 135 9.92 -12.12 -12.18
N ILE A 136 9.08 -11.10 -12.31
CA ILE A 136 8.75 -10.19 -11.21
C ILE A 136 7.89 -10.93 -10.19
N LYS A 137 8.31 -10.86 -8.92
CA LYS A 137 7.59 -11.45 -7.80
C LYS A 137 7.12 -10.36 -6.84
N HIS A 138 5.99 -9.74 -7.14
CA HIS A 138 5.41 -8.66 -6.33
C HIS A 138 5.15 -9.03 -4.86
N GLY A 139 4.94 -10.32 -4.56
CA GLY A 139 4.81 -10.78 -3.17
C GLY A 139 6.02 -10.48 -2.29
N ARG A 140 7.21 -10.26 -2.87
CA ARG A 140 8.43 -9.88 -2.14
C ARG A 140 8.35 -8.48 -1.53
N ASP A 141 7.45 -7.61 -2.01
CA ASP A 141 7.23 -6.31 -1.41
C ASP A 141 6.72 -6.44 0.05
N LEU A 142 6.14 -7.59 0.41
CA LEU A 142 5.65 -7.88 1.76
C LEU A 142 6.76 -8.29 2.75
N ASP A 143 7.99 -8.46 2.27
CA ASP A 143 9.16 -8.86 3.05
C ASP A 143 9.99 -7.65 3.54
N PHE A 144 9.63 -6.43 3.10
CA PHE A 144 10.29 -5.21 3.57
C PHE A 144 9.94 -4.89 5.03
N THR A 145 10.88 -4.25 5.71
CA THR A 145 10.74 -3.69 7.07
C THR A 145 10.62 -2.16 6.98
N TYR A 146 9.96 -1.56 7.98
CA TYR A 146 9.80 -0.10 8.12
C TYR A 146 11.03 0.54 8.75
#